data_AF-A0AA38FCT8-F1
#
_entry.id   AF-A0AA38FCT8-F1
#
_cell.length_a   1.000
_cell.length_b   1.000
_cell.length_c   1.000
_cell.angle_alpha   90.00
_cell.angle_beta   90.00
_cell.angle_gamma   90.00
#
_symmetry.space_group_name_H-M   'P 1'
#
loop_
_entity.id
_entity.type
_entity.pdbx_description
1 polymer ?
#
loop_
_entity_poly.entity_id
_entity_poly.type
_entity_poly.pdbx_seq_one_letter_code
_entity_poly.pdbx_strand_id
1 'polypeptide(L)' 'VLEKFKAKNGGFLCSTTQPEEEIKSFLNLFRASLIVFPNENVMEEAKSFATAYLNQALHKTDISSSLSQE' A
#
# COMPACT_ATOMS: atom_id res chain seq x y z
N VAL A 1 -14.37 -3.43 -4.11
CA VAL A 1 -13.35 -3.67 -5.17
C VAL A 1 -12.04 -4.18 -4.59
N LEU A 2 -11.54 -3.56 -3.52
CA LEU A 2 -10.26 -3.92 -2.86
C LEU A 2 -10.15 -5.38 -2.42
N GLU A 3 -11.25 -6.04 -2.05
CA GLU A 3 -11.29 -7.47 -1.70
C GLU A 3 -10.68 -8.39 -2.77
N LYS A 4 -10.72 -8.01 -4.06
CA LYS A 4 -10.12 -8.79 -5.15
C LYS A 4 -8.59 -8.87 -5.06
N PHE A 5 -7.98 -7.92 -4.35
CA PHE A 5 -6.52 -7.80 -4.19
C PHE A 5 -6.07 -8.28 -2.81
N LYS A 6 -6.99 -8.70 -1.94
CA LYS A 6 -6.68 -9.17 -0.60
C LYS A 6 -6.27 -10.64 -0.62
N ALA A 7 -5.12 -10.95 -0.06
CA ALA A 7 -4.63 -12.30 0.13
C ALA A 7 -5.29 -12.96 1.34
N LYS A 8 -5.22 -14.29 1.41
CA LYS A 8 -5.79 -15.07 2.52
C LYS A 8 -5.20 -14.73 3.90
N ASN A 9 -3.99 -14.16 3.94
CA ASN A 9 -3.32 -13.70 5.16
C ASN A 9 -3.68 -12.26 5.56
N GLY A 10 -4.59 -11.59 4.84
CA GLY A 10 -4.98 -10.20 5.10
C GLY A 10 -4.07 -9.15 4.46
N GLY A 11 -3.00 -9.55 3.77
CA GLY A 11 -2.18 -8.63 2.99
C GLY A 11 -2.82 -8.24 1.66
N PHE A 12 -2.26 -7.23 0.99
CA PHE A 12 -2.68 -6.83 -0.36
C PHE A 12 -1.63 -7.22 -1.40
N LEU A 13 -2.11 -7.68 -2.56
CA LEU A 13 -1.28 -8.12 -3.68
C LEU A 13 -1.10 -6.98 -4.68
N CYS A 14 0.13 -6.82 -5.18
CA CYS A 14 0.44 -6.00 -6.34
C CYS A 14 0.86 -6.92 -7.51
N SER A 15 0.44 -6.60 -8.73
CA SER A 15 0.78 -7.40 -9.92
C SER A 15 2.15 -7.07 -10.52
N THR A 16 2.78 -5.99 -10.10
CA THR A 16 4.11 -5.59 -10.60
C THR A 16 5.22 -6.32 -9.84
N THR A 17 6.34 -6.56 -10.52
CA THR A 17 7.58 -7.06 -9.93
C THR A 17 8.60 -5.94 -9.70
N GLN A 18 8.30 -4.71 -10.14
CA GLN A 18 9.16 -3.55 -9.98
C GLN A 18 8.93 -2.90 -8.61
N PRO A 19 9.97 -2.80 -7.74
CA PRO A 19 9.81 -2.27 -6.38
C PRO A 19 9.22 -0.85 -6.32
N GLU A 20 9.62 0.03 -7.25
CA GLU A 20 9.14 1.41 -7.30
C GLU A 20 7.65 1.49 -7.67
N GLU A 21 7.20 0.68 -8.62
CA GLU A 21 5.79 0.60 -9.01
C GLU A 21 4.93 -0.03 -7.90
N GLU A 22 5.50 -1.00 -7.17
CA GLU A 22 4.85 -1.60 -6.01
C GLU A 22 4.64 -0.57 -4.90
N ILE A 23 5.66 0.24 -4.59
CA ILE A 23 5.56 1.34 -3.62
C ILE A 23 4.52 2.37 -4.07
N LYS A 24 4.53 2.79 -5.35
CA LYS A 24 3.52 3.72 -5.88
C LYS A 24 2.10 3.14 -5.75
N SER A 25 1.94 1.84 -6.01
CA SER A 25 0.65 1.15 -5.88
C SER A 25 0.17 1.16 -4.42
N PHE A 26 1.05 0.85 -3.46
CA PHE A 26 0.68 0.87 -2.04
C PHE A 26 0.54 2.29 -1.48
N LEU A 27 1.24 3.29 -2.02
CA LEU A 27 1.00 4.70 -1.72
C LEU A 27 -0.40 5.13 -2.18
N ASN A 28 -0.81 4.71 -3.38
CA ASN A 28 -2.17 4.97 -3.88
C ASN A 28 -3.23 4.24 -3.06
N LEU A 29 -2.97 2.99 -2.64
CA LEU A 29 -3.85 2.26 -1.73
C LEU A 29 -4.01 2.99 -0.40
N PHE A 30 -2.89 3.48 0.17
CA PHE A 30 -2.92 4.30 1.38
C PHE A 30 -3.76 5.56 1.18
N ARG A 31 -3.52 6.34 0.12
CA ARG A 31 -4.28 7.57 -0.17
C ARG A 31 -5.77 7.29 -0.34
N ALA A 32 -6.13 6.24 -1.08
CA ALA A 32 -7.52 5.82 -1.26
C ALA A 32 -8.16 5.42 0.07
N SER A 33 -7.44 4.69 0.93
CA SER A 33 -7.93 4.23 2.23
C SER A 33 -8.30 5.36 3.21
N LEU A 34 -7.82 6.59 2.96
CA LEU A 34 -8.19 7.77 3.76
C LEU A 34 -9.61 8.27 3.45
N ILE A 35 -10.18 7.88 2.31
CA ILE A 35 -11.55 8.22 1.90
C ILE A 35 -12.47 7.07 2.28
N VAL A 36 -12.56 6.79 3.58
CA VAL A 36 -13.36 5.68 4.14
C VAL A 36 -14.77 6.15 4.51
N PHE A 37 -15.77 5.35 4.17
CA PHE A 37 -17.14 5.53 4.67
C PHE A 37 -17.42 4.60 5.85
N PRO A 38 -18.42 4.93 6.70
CA PRO A 38 -18.82 4.04 7.80
C PRO A 38 -19.13 2.62 7.31
N ASN A 39 -18.64 1.62 8.06
CA ASN A 39 -18.80 0.18 7.79
C ASN A 39 -17.97 -0.38 6.61
N GLU A 40 -16.96 0.34 6.12
CA GLU A 40 -16.01 -0.16 5.12
C GLU A 40 -14.73 -0.73 5.77
N ASN A 41 -14.83 -1.91 6.39
CA ASN A 41 -13.70 -2.55 7.09
C ASN A 41 -12.46 -2.75 6.19
N VAL A 42 -12.67 -3.04 4.90
CA VAL A 42 -11.58 -3.23 3.93
C VAL A 42 -10.69 -1.99 3.77
N MET A 43 -11.22 -0.79 4.03
CA MET A 43 -10.47 0.46 3.96
C MET A 43 -9.55 0.62 5.18
N GLU A 44 -10.01 0.23 6.38
CA GLU A 44 -9.17 0.22 7.59
C GLU A 44 -8.02 -0.79 7.49
N GLU A 45 -8.30 -1.96 6.93
CA GLU A 45 -7.29 -2.99 6.66
C GLU A 45 -6.29 -2.51 5.60
N ALA A 46 -6.77 -1.92 4.50
CA ALA A 46 -5.92 -1.35 3.45
C ALA A 46 -5.00 -0.26 4.01
N LYS A 47 -5.53 0.62 4.86
CA LYS A 47 -4.75 1.65 5.55
C LYS A 47 -3.66 1.03 6.42
N SER A 48 -4.03 0.05 7.24
CA SER A 48 -3.10 -0.61 8.16
C SER A 48 -1.98 -1.33 7.42
N PHE A 49 -2.32 -2.10 6.39
CA PHE A 49 -1.36 -2.81 5.55
C PHE A 49 -0.42 -1.84 4.81
N ALA A 50 -0.98 -0.86 4.09
CA ALA A 50 -0.18 0.06 3.29
C ALA A 50 0.75 0.91 4.17
N THR A 51 0.29 1.34 5.36
CA THR A 51 1.15 2.07 6.32
C THR A 51 2.33 1.21 6.76
N ALA A 52 2.08 -0.06 7.12
CA ALA A 52 3.14 -0.97 7.54
C ALA A 52 4.15 -1.24 6.42
N TYR A 53 3.67 -1.47 5.20
CA TYR A 53 4.53 -1.68 4.04
C TYR A 53 5.40 -0.44 3.73
N LEU A 54 4.78 0.74 3.64
CA LEU A 54 5.49 1.99 3.30
C LEU A 54 6.54 2.35 4.34
N ASN A 55 6.26 2.15 5.63
CA ASN A 55 7.26 2.33 6.69
C ASN A 55 8.44 1.37 6.53
N GLN A 56 8.19 0.10 6.22
CA GLN A 56 9.27 -0.86 5.95
C GLN A 56 10.08 -0.47 4.70
N ALA A 57 9.43 0.05 3.67
CA ALA A 57 10.10 0.51 2.45
C ALA A 57 11.00 1.71 2.71
N LEU A 58 10.58 2.68 3.54
CA LEU A 58 11.39 3.82 3.95
C LEU A 58 12.67 3.42 4.71
N HIS A 59 12.58 2.36 5.53
CA HIS A 59 13.74 1.85 6.27
C HIS A 59 14.68 0.97 5.43
N LYS A 60 14.27 0.56 4.22
CA LYS A 60 15.14 -0.12 3.25
C LYS A 60 15.82 0.92 2.35
N THR A 61 17.04 1.28 2.74
CA THR A 61 17.81 2.47 2.32
C THR A 61 18.17 2.62 0.84
N ASP A 62 17.80 1.69 -0.05
CA ASP A 62 18.16 1.79 -1.49
C ASP A 62 17.08 2.43 -2.37
N ILE A 63 15.85 2.64 -1.86
CA ILE A 63 14.71 3.12 -2.67
C ILE A 63 14.38 4.60 -2.41
N SER A 64 14.86 5.15 -1.29
CA SER A 64 14.57 6.53 -0.84
C SER A 64 15.06 7.62 -1.81
N SER A 65 16.14 7.35 -2.55
CA SER A 65 16.76 8.34 -3.45
C SER A 65 15.95 8.60 -4.72
N SER A 66 15.19 7.63 -5.26
CA SER A 66 14.39 7.82 -6.49
C SER A 66 13.00 8.39 -6.23
N LEU A 67 12.37 8.07 -5.09
CA LEU A 67 10.99 8.48 -4.77
C LEU A 67 10.87 9.90 -4.19
N SER A 68 11.97 10.50 -3.72
CA SER A 68 11.96 11.84 -3.13
C SER A 68 11.82 12.98 -4.17
N GLN A 69 11.76 12.65 -5.47
CA GLN A 69 11.69 13.62 -6.57
C GLN A 69 10.29 13.78 -7.21
N GLU A 70 9.27 13.05 -6.74
CA GLU A 70 7.88 13.16 -7.23
C GLU A 70 6.98 14.03 -6.36
#